data_AF-A0A7M3DTH7-F1
#
_entry.id   AF-A0A7M3DTH7-F1
#
_cell.length_a   1.000
_cell.length_b   1.000
_cell.length_c   1.000
_cell.angle_alpha   90.00
_cell.angle_beta   90.00
_cell.angle_gamma   90.00
#
_symmetry.space_group_name_H-M   'P 1'
#
loop_
_entity.id
_entity.type
_entity.pdbx_description
1 polymer ?
#
loop_
_entity_poly.entity_id
_entity_poly.type
_entity_poly.pdbx_seq_one_letter_code
_entity_poly.pdbx_strand_id
1 'polypeptide(L)' 'MKVGVSILGIFVVGFSAALSRGVTPVEAVRFGCATAGIAVTRRGTAPAMPKIEEIKALLQQRGAA' A
#
# COMPACT_ATOMS: atom_id res chain seq x y z
N MET A 1 4.41 -10.99 -22.05
CA MET A 1 5.63 -10.70 -21.25
C MET A 1 5.71 -9.19 -21.05
N LYS A 2 5.37 -8.67 -19.86
CA LYS A 2 5.79 -7.36 -19.30
C LYS A 2 5.05 -7.15 -17.96
N VAL A 3 5.38 -8.04 -17.02
CA VAL A 3 5.14 -7.83 -15.58
C VAL A 3 6.24 -6.87 -15.13
N GLY A 4 6.04 -5.57 -15.37
CA GLY A 4 7.09 -4.55 -15.26
C GLY A 4 6.74 -3.41 -14.31
N VAL A 5 5.96 -3.70 -13.27
CA VAL A 5 5.69 -2.74 -12.18
C VAL A 5 6.41 -3.25 -10.95
N SER A 6 7.46 -2.56 -10.56
CA SER A 6 8.22 -2.90 -9.37
C SER A 6 7.35 -2.70 -8.13
N ILE A 7 6.91 -3.80 -7.52
CA ILE A 7 6.16 -3.84 -6.25
C ILE A 7 6.80 -2.96 -5.16
N LEU A 8 8.13 -2.85 -5.20
CA LEU A 8 8.92 -2.00 -4.33
C LEU A 8 8.57 -0.51 -4.46
N GLY A 9 8.31 -0.01 -5.67
CA GLY A 9 7.95 1.38 -5.90
C GLY A 9 6.61 1.75 -5.25
N ILE A 10 5.65 0.81 -5.28
CA ILE A 10 4.34 1.00 -4.67
C ILE A 10 4.43 0.98 -3.14
N PHE A 11 5.27 0.10 -2.59
CA PHE A 11 5.59 0.10 -1.16
C PHE A 11 6.20 1.43 -0.73
N VAL A 12 7.23 1.93 -1.44
CA VAL A 12 7.93 3.17 -1.09
C VAL A 12 6.99 4.38 -1.16
N VAL A 13 6.10 4.42 -2.15
CA VAL A 13 5.07 5.48 -2.26
C VAL A 13 4.09 5.42 -1.09
N GLY A 14 3.58 4.23 -0.74
CA GLY A 14 2.69 4.05 0.41
C GLY A 14 3.36 4.40 1.74
N PHE A 15 4.61 3.97 1.93
CA PHE A 15 5.41 4.24 3.12
C PHE A 15 5.70 5.75 3.27
N SER A 16 6.14 6.41 2.20
CA SER A 16 6.39 7.85 2.18
C SER A 16 5.12 8.65 2.49
N ALA A 17 3.98 8.27 1.90
CA ALA A 17 2.69 8.91 2.17
C ALA A 17 2.22 8.75 3.62
N ALA A 18 2.59 7.64 4.28
CA ALA A 18 2.31 7.44 5.70
C ALA A 18 3.25 8.28 6.58
N LEU A 19 4.55 8.31 6.27
CA LEU A 19 5.52 9.15 6.98
C LEU A 19 5.19 10.65 6.88
N SER A 20 4.76 11.13 5.71
CA SER A 20 4.31 12.52 5.54
C SER A 20 3.07 12.87 6.38
N ARG A 21 2.33 11.87 6.90
CA ARG A 21 1.20 12.05 7.83
C ARG A 21 1.61 12.00 9.30
N GLY A 22 2.88 11.78 9.60
CA GLY A 22 3.38 11.71 10.98
C GLY A 22 2.99 10.44 11.73
N VAL A 23 2.61 9.36 11.02
CA VAL A 23 2.36 8.07 11.68
C VAL A 23 3.66 7.41 12.11
N THR A 24 3.59 6.51 13.10
CA THR A 24 4.78 5.81 13.59
C THR A 24 5.44 4.98 12.49
N PRO A 25 6.76 4.73 12.55
CA PRO A 25 7.46 3.93 11.53
C PRO A 25 6.83 2.55 11.33
N VAL A 26 6.34 1.94 12.40
CA VAL A 26 5.65 0.64 12.37
C VAL A 26 4.34 0.71 11.58
N GLU A 27 3.53 1.73 11.81
CA GLU A 27 2.29 1.97 11.05
C GLU A 27 2.59 2.31 9.58
N ALA A 28 3.66 3.06 9.31
CA ALA A 28 4.07 3.38 7.95
C ALA A 28 4.47 2.14 7.15
N VAL A 29 5.21 1.20 7.76
CA VAL A 29 5.55 -0.09 7.13
C VAL A 29 4.29 -0.91 6.82
N ARG A 30 3.35 -1.00 7.78
CA ARG A 30 2.06 -1.69 7.58
C ARG A 30 1.27 -1.06 6.43
N PHE A 31 1.26 0.26 6.34
CA PHE A 31 0.61 0.99 5.26
C PHE A 31 1.25 0.71 3.90
N GLY A 32 2.58 0.71 3.83
CA GLY A 32 3.32 0.32 2.61
C GLY A 32 3.02 -1.11 2.18
N CYS A 33 3.01 -2.06 3.11
CA CYS A 33 2.69 -3.47 2.84
C CYS A 33 1.24 -3.65 2.37
N ALA A 34 0.28 -2.96 2.97
CA ALA A 34 -1.12 -2.99 2.54
C ALA A 34 -1.29 -2.41 1.13
N THR A 35 -0.61 -1.30 0.82
CA THR A 35 -0.60 -0.67 -0.51
C THR A 35 -0.03 -1.63 -1.57
N ALA A 36 1.10 -2.26 -1.28
CA ALA A 36 1.72 -3.27 -2.14
C ALA A 36 0.81 -4.51 -2.31
N GLY A 37 0.18 -4.97 -1.23
CA GLY A 37 -0.76 -6.09 -1.21
C GLY A 37 -2.00 -5.86 -2.09
N ILE A 38 -2.53 -4.63 -2.14
CA ILE A 38 -3.61 -4.29 -3.07
C ILE A 38 -3.11 -4.26 -4.52
N ALA A 39 -1.91 -3.73 -4.75
CA ALA A 39 -1.40 -3.59 -6.11
C ALA A 39 -1.10 -4.93 -6.80
N VAL A 40 -0.76 -5.99 -6.06
CA VAL A 40 -0.57 -7.33 -6.65
C VAL A 40 -1.89 -8.00 -7.04
N THR A 41 -3.04 -7.55 -6.54
CA THR A 41 -4.35 -8.12 -6.90
C THR A 41 -4.93 -7.52 -8.16
N ARG A 42 -4.40 -6.40 -8.67
CA ARG A 42 -4.85 -5.73 -9.90
C ARG A 42 -3.79 -5.83 -10.99
N ARG A 43 -4.17 -6.30 -12.19
CA ARG A 43 -3.27 -6.33 -13.36
C ARG A 43 -3.06 -4.90 -13.89
N GLY A 44 -1.83 -4.38 -13.76
CA GLY A 44 -1.38 -3.13 -14.39
C GLY A 44 -1.27 -1.93 -13.45
N THR A 45 -0.39 -0.98 -13.77
CA THR A 45 0.00 0.19 -12.94
C THR A 45 -1.05 1.30 -12.86
N ALA A 46 -1.88 1.45 -13.89
CA ALA A 46 -2.81 2.59 -14.01
C ALA A 46 -4.02 2.56 -13.03
N PRO A 47 -4.66 1.41 -12.73
CA PRO A 47 -5.71 1.31 -11.71
C PRO A 47 -5.19 0.98 -10.29
N ALA A 48 -3.87 0.97 -10.10
CA ALA A 48 -3.20 0.43 -8.92
C ALA A 48 -2.80 1.49 -7.87
N MET A 49 -3.33 2.70 -7.95
CA MET A 49 -3.22 3.69 -6.88
C MET A 49 -4.43 3.53 -5.94
N PRO A 50 -4.35 2.69 -4.88
CA PRO A 50 -5.45 2.52 -3.95
C PRO A 50 -5.76 3.83 -3.22
N LYS A 51 -7.04 4.10 -3.00
CA LYS A 51 -7.45 5.20 -2.13
C LYS A 51 -7.02 4.90 -0.69
N ILE A 52 -6.72 5.95 0.07
CA ILE A 52 -6.36 5.83 1.50
C ILE A 52 -7.43 5.06 2.27
N GLU A 53 -8.70 5.19 1.88
CA GLU A 53 -9.83 4.47 2.47
C GLU A 53 -9.75 2.95 2.24
N GLU A 54 -9.36 2.47 1.05
CA GLU A 54 -9.17 1.03 0.80
C GLU A 54 -8.01 0.48 1.67
N ILE A 55 -6.92 1.24 1.79
CA ILE A 55 -5.77 0.84 2.61
C ILE A 55 -6.16 0.78 4.08
N LYS A 56 -6.88 1.78 4.58
CA LYS A 56 -7.40 1.81 5.96
C LYS A 56 -8.40 0.68 6.21
N ALA A 57 -9.30 0.40 5.27
CA ALA A 57 -10.26 -0.70 5.39
C ALA A 57 -9.56 -2.06 5.50
N LEU A 58 -8.52 -2.30 4.70
CA LEU A 58 -7.72 -3.52 4.82
C LEU A 58 -6.92 -3.59 6.11
N LEU A 59 -6.35 -2.49 6.59
CA LEU A 59 -5.66 -2.44 7.88
C LEU A 59 -6.61 -2.68 9.05
N GLN A 60 -7.82 -2.14 9.01
CA GLN A 60 -8.88 -2.41 10.00
C GLN A 60 -9.36 -3.86 9.95
N GLN A 61 -9.51 -4.45 8.76
CA GLN A 61 -9.84 -5.87 8.62
C GLN A 61 -8.74 -6.80 9.15
N ARG A 62 -7.46 -6.43 9.05
CA ARG A 62 -6.32 -7.24 9.53
C ARG A 62 -5.96 -7.01 10.99
N GLY A 63 -6.39 -5.90 11.59
CA GLY A 63 -6.13 -5.55 13.00
C GLY A 63 -7.21 -6.00 13.98
N ALA A 64 -8.27 -6.67 13.50
CA ALA A 64 -9.36 -7.21 14.31
C ALA A 64 -9.14 -8.69 14.72
N ALA A 65 -7.90 -9.08 14.98
CA ALA A 65 -7.51 -10.42 15.43
C ALA A 65 -6.73 -10.34 16.74
#